data_AF-A0A1H3RA63-F1
#
_entry.id   AF-A0A1H3RA63-F1
#
_cell.length_a   1.000
_cell.length_b   1.000
_cell.length_c   1.000
_cell.angle_alpha   90.00
_cell.angle_beta   90.00
_cell.angle_gamma   90.00
#
_symmetry.space_group_name_H-M   'P 1'
#
loop_
_entity.id
_entity.type
_entity.pdbx_description
1 polymer ?
#
loop_
_entity_poly.entity_id
_entity_poly.type
_entity_poly.pdbx_seq_one_letter_code
_entity_poly.pdbx_strand_id
1 'polypeptide(L)'
;MLRISQEALTFDDILLVPGYSEVLPNEVSLKTRLTRGIELNIPLVSAAMDTVTEARLAIAMAQEGGIGIIHKNMTIEQQAAEVRKVKRYEAGVVKDPITIDADATVRELFELTRMHNISGVPVLHNGDLVGIVTSRDVRFESRLEASVREVMTPKERLVTVKEGADKNDVRELLHKHRIERVLIVDDKFALKGMMTVNDIEKAKAYPLASKDDQGRLRVGAAVGTGKDTGDRVAALVNAGVDVVVVDTAHGHSKGVIDRVRWVKENYPQVQVIGGNIATGAAAKALAAAGADAVKVGIGPGSICTTRIVAGVGVPQISAIANVAAALEGTGVPLIADGGIRFSGDLSKAIVAGASCVMMGSMFAGTEEAPGEIELFQGRSYKAYRGMGSLGAMSQAQGSSDRYFQDSSAGAEKLVPEGIEGRVPYKGTLTAIIHQLMGGLRSSMGYTGSANIEEMRTKPEFVRITGAGMAESHVHDVQITKEAPNYRVG
;
A
#
# COMPACT_ATOMS: atom_id res chain seq x y z
N MET A 1 -22.88 -9.58 -39.13
CA MET A 1 -23.33 -10.04 -37.80
C MET A 1 -22.92 -9.01 -36.77
N LEU A 2 -23.86 -8.57 -35.93
CA LEU A 2 -23.61 -7.65 -34.81
C LEU A 2 -22.76 -8.38 -33.74
N ARG A 3 -21.67 -7.76 -33.27
CA ARG A 3 -20.73 -8.36 -32.29
C ARG A 3 -20.81 -7.64 -30.93
N ILE A 4 -22.00 -7.55 -30.36
CA ILE A 4 -22.21 -7.03 -28.99
C ILE A 4 -22.13 -8.21 -28.03
N SER A 5 -21.20 -8.16 -27.06
CA SER A 5 -20.96 -9.26 -26.12
C SER A 5 -21.93 -9.29 -24.94
N GLN A 6 -22.26 -8.12 -24.39
CA GLN A 6 -23.15 -7.95 -23.25
C GLN A 6 -23.61 -6.50 -23.08
N GLU A 7 -24.69 -6.29 -22.32
CA GLU A 7 -24.93 -5.02 -21.64
C GLU A 7 -24.00 -4.92 -20.41
N ALA A 8 -23.50 -3.72 -20.09
CA ALA A 8 -22.54 -3.54 -19.01
C ALA A 8 -22.83 -2.27 -18.20
N LEU A 9 -22.54 -2.33 -16.90
CA LEU A 9 -22.91 -1.35 -15.89
C LEU A 9 -21.68 -0.80 -15.16
N THR A 10 -21.75 0.45 -14.74
CA THR A 10 -20.80 1.12 -13.86
C THR A 10 -21.48 1.52 -12.53
N PHE A 11 -20.74 2.19 -11.65
CA PHE A 11 -21.20 2.52 -10.29
C PHE A 11 -22.50 3.36 -10.25
N ASP A 12 -22.72 4.24 -11.24
CA ASP A 12 -23.88 5.13 -11.31
C ASP A 12 -25.15 4.46 -11.86
N ASP A 13 -25.03 3.27 -12.44
CA ASP A 13 -26.18 2.55 -13.00
C ASP A 13 -26.91 1.69 -11.97
N ILE A 14 -26.39 1.60 -10.74
CA ILE A 14 -26.85 0.66 -9.72
C ILE A 14 -26.82 1.23 -8.29
N LEU A 15 -27.73 0.74 -7.44
CA LEU A 15 -27.74 0.91 -5.99
C LEU A 15 -27.73 -0.44 -5.27
N LEU A 16 -27.32 -0.45 -4.01
CA LEU A 16 -27.44 -1.62 -3.14
C LEU A 16 -28.86 -1.70 -2.57
N VAL A 17 -29.45 -2.89 -2.60
CA VAL A 17 -30.75 -3.16 -1.96
C VAL A 17 -30.51 -3.39 -0.47
N PRO A 18 -31.20 -2.65 0.44
CA PRO A 18 -31.12 -2.93 1.87
C PRO A 18 -31.59 -4.35 2.19
N GLY A 19 -30.89 -5.01 3.11
CA GLY A 19 -31.19 -6.36 3.58
C GLY A 19 -31.57 -6.40 5.05
N TYR A 20 -32.07 -7.54 5.51
CA TYR A 20 -32.24 -7.79 6.94
C TYR A 20 -30.87 -7.76 7.64
N SER A 21 -30.78 -7.12 8.81
CA SER A 21 -29.51 -6.94 9.53
C SER A 21 -29.69 -7.15 11.03
N GLU A 22 -28.84 -8.00 11.60
CA GLU A 22 -28.65 -8.16 13.05
C GLU A 22 -27.35 -7.50 13.54
N VAL A 23 -26.57 -6.90 12.63
CA VAL A 23 -25.23 -6.37 12.93
C VAL A 23 -25.21 -4.85 12.85
N LEU A 24 -24.52 -4.21 13.80
CA LEU A 24 -24.31 -2.78 13.78
C LEU A 24 -23.01 -2.41 13.03
N PRO A 25 -22.93 -1.23 12.38
CA PRO A 25 -21.74 -0.80 11.63
C PRO A 25 -20.41 -0.86 12.41
N ASN A 26 -20.43 -0.66 13.72
CA ASN A 26 -19.24 -0.71 14.59
C ASN A 26 -18.80 -2.15 14.93
N GLU A 27 -19.63 -3.16 14.66
CA GLU A 27 -19.37 -4.56 14.99
C GLU A 27 -18.81 -5.35 13.80
N VAL A 28 -18.95 -4.83 12.57
CA VAL A 28 -18.55 -5.56 11.37
C VAL A 28 -17.02 -5.67 11.23
N SER A 29 -16.57 -6.75 10.59
CA SER A 29 -15.15 -6.95 10.27
C SER A 29 -14.82 -6.47 8.86
N LEU A 30 -13.84 -5.59 8.74
CA LEU A 30 -13.32 -5.12 7.45
C LEU A 30 -12.10 -5.91 6.95
N LYS A 31 -11.71 -6.96 7.69
CA LYS A 31 -10.59 -7.82 7.30
C LYS A 31 -10.89 -8.48 5.95
N THR A 32 -9.88 -8.50 5.08
CA THR A 32 -10.01 -9.04 3.73
C THR A 32 -8.70 -9.64 3.24
N ARG A 33 -8.75 -10.35 2.11
CA ARG A 33 -7.59 -10.94 1.45
C ARG A 33 -7.15 -10.08 0.28
N LEU A 34 -5.93 -9.56 0.33
CA LEU A 34 -5.28 -8.92 -0.81
C LEU A 34 -4.84 -9.96 -1.84
N THR A 35 -4.23 -11.04 -1.34
CA THR A 35 -3.75 -12.18 -2.14
C THR A 35 -4.09 -13.48 -1.43
N ARG A 36 -3.71 -14.62 -2.00
CA ARG A 36 -3.86 -15.92 -1.33
C ARG A 36 -3.21 -15.95 0.06
N GLY A 37 -2.03 -15.37 0.22
CA GLY A 37 -1.25 -15.40 1.46
C GLY A 37 -1.21 -14.10 2.26
N ILE A 38 -1.79 -13.00 1.78
CA ILE A 38 -1.77 -11.70 2.48
C ILE A 38 -3.19 -11.25 2.79
N GLU A 39 -3.44 -11.04 4.08
CA GLU A 39 -4.63 -10.38 4.62
C GLU A 39 -4.34 -8.92 4.95
N LEU A 40 -5.37 -8.08 4.82
CA LEU A 40 -5.39 -6.69 5.23
C LEU A 40 -6.48 -6.48 6.28
N ASN A 41 -6.33 -5.47 7.12
CA ASN A 41 -7.34 -5.12 8.13
C ASN A 41 -8.42 -4.19 7.58
N ILE A 42 -8.15 -3.54 6.45
CA ILE A 42 -9.13 -2.78 5.65
C ILE A 42 -8.94 -3.07 4.15
N PRO A 43 -10.00 -3.01 3.32
CA PRO A 43 -9.95 -3.38 1.91
C PRO A 43 -9.39 -2.28 1.00
N LEU A 44 -8.35 -1.57 1.44
CA LEU A 44 -7.78 -0.43 0.73
C LEU A 44 -6.35 -0.67 0.26
N VAL A 45 -6.11 -0.29 -1.00
CA VAL A 45 -4.80 -0.31 -1.66
C VAL A 45 -4.55 1.05 -2.31
N SER A 46 -3.37 1.64 -2.12
CA SER A 46 -3.01 2.85 -2.87
C SER A 46 -2.40 2.51 -4.23
N ALA A 47 -2.76 3.28 -5.26
CA ALA A 47 -2.33 3.01 -6.63
C ALA A 47 -0.83 3.25 -6.85
N ALA A 48 -0.23 2.43 -7.71
CA ALA A 48 1.18 2.50 -8.11
C ALA A 48 1.46 3.66 -9.09
N MET A 49 1.36 4.88 -8.59
CA MET A 49 1.54 6.10 -9.38
C MET A 49 2.50 7.06 -8.68
N ASP A 50 3.29 7.78 -9.48
CA ASP A 50 4.29 8.76 -9.03
C ASP A 50 3.72 10.01 -8.34
N THR A 51 2.40 10.21 -8.46
CA THR A 51 1.64 11.26 -7.77
C THR A 51 0.77 10.69 -6.64
N VAL A 52 0.96 9.42 -6.28
CA VAL A 52 0.16 8.76 -5.24
C VAL A 52 1.03 8.04 -4.22
N THR A 53 1.87 7.08 -4.61
CA THR A 53 2.47 6.16 -3.62
C THR A 53 3.99 6.10 -3.67
N GLU A 54 4.60 6.75 -2.69
CA GLU A 54 5.98 6.52 -2.23
C GLU A 54 5.97 6.07 -0.75
N ALA A 55 7.12 5.95 -0.09
CA ALA A 55 7.21 5.39 1.25
C ALA A 55 6.31 6.11 2.28
N ARG A 56 6.20 7.45 2.23
CA ARG A 56 5.37 8.21 3.17
C ARG A 56 3.91 7.75 3.14
N LEU A 57 3.32 7.70 1.94
CA LEU A 57 1.94 7.24 1.79
C LEU A 57 1.81 5.73 2.05
N ALA A 58 2.78 4.92 1.63
CA ALA A 58 2.74 3.48 1.88
C ALA A 58 2.80 3.14 3.38
N ILE A 59 3.59 3.89 4.16
CA ILE A 59 3.64 3.79 5.63
C ILE A 59 2.27 4.13 6.22
N ALA A 60 1.73 5.29 5.89
CA ALA A 60 0.43 5.73 6.42
C ALA A 60 -0.70 4.75 6.06
N MET A 61 -0.72 4.26 4.81
CA MET A 61 -1.69 3.27 4.35
C MET A 61 -1.56 1.94 5.12
N ALA A 62 -0.34 1.47 5.33
CA ALA A 62 -0.09 0.24 6.09
C ALA A 62 -0.44 0.40 7.57
N GLN A 63 -0.17 1.55 8.19
CA GLN A 63 -0.54 1.86 9.57
C GLN A 63 -2.07 1.85 9.79
N GLU A 64 -2.84 2.34 8.83
CA GLU A 64 -4.32 2.27 8.88
C GLU A 64 -4.88 0.88 8.54
N GLY A 65 -4.03 -0.06 8.13
CA GLY A 65 -4.39 -1.46 7.89
C GLY A 65 -4.59 -1.87 6.43
N GLY A 66 -4.34 -0.94 5.50
CA GLY A 66 -4.30 -1.20 4.06
C GLY A 66 -2.89 -1.60 3.61
N ILE A 67 -2.59 -1.34 2.34
CA ILE A 67 -1.23 -1.49 1.79
C ILE A 67 -0.97 -0.46 0.69
N GLY A 68 0.25 0.09 0.64
CA GLY A 68 0.70 0.93 -0.46
C GLY A 68 1.51 0.15 -1.50
N ILE A 69 1.30 0.45 -2.79
CA ILE A 69 2.10 -0.09 -3.90
C ILE A 69 3.04 0.99 -4.44
N ILE A 70 4.34 0.85 -4.20
CA ILE A 70 5.36 1.78 -4.72
C ILE A 70 5.41 1.72 -6.25
N HIS A 71 5.33 2.88 -6.92
CA HIS A 71 5.40 2.96 -8.37
C HIS A 71 6.79 2.60 -8.92
N LYS A 72 6.88 2.33 -10.22
CA LYS A 72 8.13 1.98 -10.91
C LYS A 72 8.82 3.13 -11.66
N ASN A 73 8.22 4.32 -11.70
CA ASN A 73 8.81 5.50 -12.36
C ASN A 73 10.02 6.09 -11.60
N MET A 74 11.02 5.26 -11.33
CA MET A 74 12.28 5.57 -10.65
C MET A 74 13.28 4.45 -10.91
N THR A 75 14.56 4.65 -10.59
CA THR A 75 15.56 3.58 -10.77
C THR A 75 15.27 2.38 -9.86
N ILE A 76 15.87 1.24 -10.17
CA ILE A 76 15.72 0.00 -9.38
C ILE A 76 16.14 0.23 -7.92
N GLU A 77 17.25 0.94 -7.72
CA GLU A 77 17.84 1.23 -6.41
C GLU A 77 16.94 2.16 -5.60
N GLN A 78 16.36 3.17 -6.26
CA GLN A 78 15.42 4.10 -5.64
C GLN A 78 14.15 3.38 -5.19
N GLN A 79 13.57 2.54 -6.04
CA GLN A 79 12.37 1.79 -5.70
C GLN A 79 12.61 0.82 -4.53
N ALA A 80 13.74 0.12 -4.55
CA ALA A 80 14.17 -0.74 -3.45
C ALA A 80 14.48 0.06 -2.17
N ALA A 81 14.93 1.32 -2.28
CA ALA A 81 15.10 2.20 -1.12
C ALA A 81 13.76 2.62 -0.50
N GLU A 82 12.76 2.96 -1.32
CA GLU A 82 11.40 3.24 -0.85
C GLU A 82 10.81 2.05 -0.10
N VAL A 83 10.92 0.83 -0.63
CA VAL A 83 10.50 -0.40 0.06
C VAL A 83 11.22 -0.55 1.40
N ARG A 84 12.56 -0.40 1.43
CA ARG A 84 13.34 -0.49 2.68
C ARG A 84 12.90 0.55 3.72
N LYS A 85 12.55 1.78 3.30
CA LYS A 85 12.03 2.81 4.21
C LYS A 85 10.75 2.33 4.90
N VAL A 86 9.82 1.73 4.17
CA VAL A 86 8.58 1.19 4.74
C VAL A 86 8.87 0.02 5.69
N LYS A 87 9.67 -0.97 5.26
CA LYS A 87 9.98 -2.16 6.07
C LYS A 87 10.75 -1.84 7.35
N ARG A 88 11.49 -0.73 7.40
CA ARG A 88 12.25 -0.27 8.58
C ARG A 88 11.51 0.76 9.44
N TYR A 89 10.32 1.21 9.01
CA TYR A 89 9.62 2.28 9.72
C TYR A 89 9.08 1.84 11.09
N GLU A 90 8.55 0.62 11.14
CA GLU A 90 8.17 -0.08 12.36
C GLU A 90 8.74 -1.48 12.27
N ALA A 91 9.54 -1.87 13.25
CA ALA A 91 9.98 -3.24 13.41
C ALA A 91 9.65 -3.61 14.84
N GLY A 92 8.53 -4.32 15.05
CA GLY A 92 8.09 -4.68 16.41
C GLY A 92 9.23 -5.30 17.24
N VAL A 93 10.10 -6.07 16.61
CA VAL A 93 11.44 -6.40 17.09
C VAL A 93 12.44 -6.14 15.96
N VAL A 94 13.46 -5.33 16.20
CA VAL A 94 14.60 -5.18 15.30
C VAL A 94 15.48 -6.42 15.46
N LYS A 95 15.34 -7.39 14.54
CA LYS A 95 16.28 -8.51 14.41
C LYS A 95 17.59 -8.02 13.78
N ASP A 96 18.71 -8.54 14.24
CA ASP A 96 20.06 -8.16 13.80
C ASP A 96 20.29 -6.64 13.82
N PRO A 97 20.16 -6.00 14.99
CA PRO A 97 20.36 -4.55 15.12
C PRO A 97 21.78 -4.17 14.69
N ILE A 98 21.92 -3.00 14.09
CA ILE A 98 23.24 -2.43 13.77
C ILE A 98 24.03 -2.31 15.07
N THR A 99 25.21 -2.91 15.11
CA THR A 99 26.11 -2.93 16.27
C THR A 99 27.40 -2.17 15.99
N ILE A 100 28.15 -1.87 17.04
CA ILE A 100 29.51 -1.31 16.96
C ILE A 100 30.45 -2.11 17.86
N ASP A 101 31.72 -2.20 17.49
CA ASP A 101 32.73 -2.83 18.35
C ASP A 101 33.06 -1.91 19.54
N ALA A 102 33.33 -2.50 20.71
CA ALA A 102 33.68 -1.79 21.92
C ALA A 102 34.96 -0.96 21.77
N ASP A 103 35.89 -1.39 20.93
CA ASP A 103 37.18 -0.74 20.73
C ASP A 103 37.14 0.31 19.60
N ALA A 104 36.00 0.45 18.92
CA ALA A 104 35.76 1.55 17.98
C ALA A 104 35.77 2.90 18.70
N THR A 105 36.04 3.96 17.94
CA THR A 105 36.08 5.34 18.43
C THR A 105 34.68 5.97 18.50
N VAL A 106 34.52 6.99 19.34
CA VAL A 106 33.30 7.80 19.37
C VAL A 106 33.03 8.48 18.02
N ARG A 107 34.07 8.82 17.24
CA ARG A 107 33.94 9.31 15.86
C ARG A 107 33.21 8.31 14.96
N GLU A 108 33.64 7.05 14.94
CA GLU A 108 33.02 5.99 14.15
C GLU A 108 31.57 5.76 14.58
N LEU A 109 31.28 5.86 15.88
CA LEU A 109 29.91 5.82 16.40
C LEU A 109 29.04 6.95 15.83
N PHE A 110 29.54 8.19 15.77
CA PHE A 110 28.80 9.31 15.21
C PHE A 110 28.57 9.15 13.70
N GLU A 111 29.55 8.63 12.97
CA GLU A 111 29.41 8.33 11.54
C GLU A 111 28.35 7.25 11.30
N LEU A 112 28.41 6.15 12.06
CA LEU A 112 27.46 5.04 11.99
C LEU A 112 26.03 5.50 12.32
N THR A 113 25.86 6.22 13.43
CA THR A 113 24.55 6.71 13.87
C THR A 113 23.95 7.72 12.90
N ARG A 114 24.77 8.61 12.32
CA ARG A 114 24.33 9.57 11.30
C ARG A 114 23.98 8.89 9.97
N MET A 115 24.79 7.93 9.54
CA MET A 115 24.58 7.19 8.30
C MET A 115 23.28 6.38 8.32
N HIS A 116 22.95 5.79 9.48
CA HIS A 116 21.77 4.95 9.62
C HIS A 116 20.58 5.63 10.30
N ASN A 117 20.73 6.89 10.70
CA ASN A 117 19.73 7.67 11.44
C ASN A 117 19.19 6.92 12.68
N ILE A 118 20.10 6.33 13.45
CA ILE A 118 19.80 5.56 14.68
C ILE A 118 20.33 6.29 15.90
N SER A 119 19.57 6.29 16.99
CA SER A 119 19.93 6.98 18.24
C SER A 119 20.37 6.05 19.37
N GLY A 120 20.53 4.76 19.11
CA GLY A 120 21.10 3.80 20.05
C GLY A 120 21.66 2.57 19.34
N VAL A 121 22.82 2.11 19.80
CA VAL A 121 23.62 1.07 19.14
C VAL A 121 24.10 0.06 20.20
N PRO A 122 23.76 -1.23 20.09
CA PRO A 122 24.35 -2.28 20.91
C PRO A 122 25.85 -2.40 20.63
N VAL A 123 26.63 -2.60 21.69
CA VAL A 123 28.08 -2.69 21.63
C VAL A 123 28.52 -4.13 21.81
N LEU A 124 29.31 -4.63 20.87
CA LEU A 124 29.86 -5.98 20.89
C LEU A 124 31.37 -5.94 21.14
N HIS A 125 31.93 -7.02 21.70
CA HIS A 125 33.37 -7.23 21.73
C HIS A 125 33.64 -8.72 21.47
N ASN A 126 34.42 -9.03 20.44
CA ASN A 126 34.63 -10.41 19.97
C ASN A 126 33.33 -11.20 19.72
N GLY A 127 32.25 -10.51 19.33
CA GLY A 127 30.93 -11.10 19.09
C GLY A 127 30.01 -11.16 20.32
N ASP A 128 30.51 -10.87 21.52
CA ASP A 128 29.70 -10.87 22.74
C ASP A 128 29.08 -9.50 23.02
N LEU A 129 27.82 -9.48 23.46
CA LEU A 129 27.14 -8.27 23.89
C LEU A 129 27.75 -7.76 25.21
N VAL A 130 28.36 -6.57 25.15
CA VAL A 130 29.07 -5.94 26.28
C VAL A 130 28.47 -4.61 26.72
N GLY A 131 27.58 -4.01 25.93
CA GLY A 131 26.95 -2.75 26.31
C GLY A 131 25.95 -2.21 25.31
N ILE A 132 25.48 -1.00 25.57
CA ILE A 132 24.69 -0.18 24.64
C ILE A 132 25.12 1.28 24.78
N VAL A 133 25.22 1.98 23.66
CA VAL A 133 25.44 3.43 23.65
C VAL A 133 24.26 4.13 22.99
N THR A 134 23.78 5.20 23.60
CA THR A 134 22.63 5.98 23.13
C THR A 134 23.02 7.43 22.89
N SER A 135 22.17 8.15 22.15
CA SER A 135 22.34 9.58 21.90
C SER A 135 22.37 10.43 23.17
N ARG A 136 21.90 9.91 24.32
CA ARG A 136 22.00 10.59 25.62
C ARG A 136 23.40 10.47 26.21
N ASP A 137 24.05 9.32 26.03
CA ASP A 137 25.36 9.03 26.62
C ASP A 137 26.46 9.88 25.95
N VAL A 138 26.33 10.13 24.64
CA VAL A 138 27.33 10.86 23.84
C VAL A 138 26.91 12.29 23.48
N ARG A 139 25.77 12.79 23.98
CA ARG A 139 25.20 14.10 23.59
C ARG A 139 26.19 15.27 23.75
N PHE A 140 27.00 15.19 24.80
CA PHE A 140 27.99 16.22 25.17
C PHE A 140 29.41 15.68 25.16
N GLU A 141 29.65 14.53 24.53
CA GLU A 141 30.98 13.94 24.44
C GLU A 141 31.81 14.68 23.39
N SER A 142 32.95 15.22 23.82
CA SER A 142 33.90 15.95 22.96
C SER A 142 35.13 15.12 22.59
N ARG A 143 35.38 14.00 23.28
CA ARG A 143 36.53 13.12 23.06
C ARG A 143 36.24 12.13 21.92
N LEU A 144 36.40 12.60 20.68
CA LEU A 144 36.12 11.81 19.48
C LEU A 144 36.98 10.54 19.34
N GLU A 145 38.18 10.56 19.93
CA GLU A 145 39.14 9.45 19.87
C GLU A 145 39.04 8.50 21.08
N ALA A 146 38.13 8.77 22.03
CA ALA A 146 37.86 7.82 23.11
C ALA A 146 37.20 6.56 22.56
N SER A 147 37.45 5.43 23.21
CA SER A 147 36.79 4.16 22.88
C SER A 147 35.31 4.20 23.27
N VAL A 148 34.44 3.57 22.46
CA VAL A 148 33.01 3.41 22.75
C VAL A 148 32.79 2.74 24.11
N ARG A 149 33.68 1.83 24.52
CA ARG A 149 33.67 1.17 25.83
C ARG A 149 33.66 2.16 27.01
N GLU A 150 34.30 3.32 26.85
CA GLU A 150 34.39 4.33 27.92
C GLU A 150 33.10 5.11 28.13
N VAL A 151 32.25 5.18 27.10
CA VAL A 151 31.03 6.02 27.09
C VAL A 151 29.74 5.21 27.08
N MET A 152 29.81 3.90 26.87
CA MET A 152 28.62 3.03 26.83
C MET A 152 28.03 2.74 28.21
N THR A 153 26.76 2.34 28.23
CA THR A 153 26.19 1.61 29.37
C THR A 153 26.72 0.17 29.34
N PRO A 154 27.44 -0.29 30.37
CA PRO A 154 28.10 -1.59 30.39
C PRO A 154 27.12 -2.73 30.68
N LYS A 155 27.57 -3.96 30.37
CA LYS A 155 26.81 -5.22 30.46
C LYS A 155 26.02 -5.38 31.76
N GLU A 156 26.62 -5.03 32.89
CA GLU A 156 26.05 -5.22 34.23
C GLU A 156 24.83 -4.31 34.48
N ARG A 157 24.69 -3.24 33.70
CA ARG A 157 23.58 -2.28 33.77
C ARG A 157 22.59 -2.43 32.61
N LEU A 158 22.78 -3.40 31.73
CA LEU A 158 21.86 -3.61 30.61
C LEU A 158 20.53 -4.14 31.11
N VAL A 159 19.46 -3.49 30.65
CA VAL A 159 18.11 -4.00 30.80
C VAL A 159 17.80 -4.83 29.55
N THR A 160 17.56 -6.12 29.76
CA THR A 160 17.38 -7.10 28.68
C THR A 160 16.14 -7.94 28.91
N VAL A 161 15.63 -8.55 27.84
CA VAL A 161 14.59 -9.59 27.89
C VAL A 161 15.02 -10.79 27.08
N LYS A 162 14.43 -11.95 27.36
CA LYS A 162 14.61 -13.14 26.54
C LYS A 162 13.79 -13.07 25.25
N GLU A 163 14.20 -13.83 24.25
CA GLU A 163 13.36 -14.06 23.06
C GLU A 163 11.96 -14.55 23.46
N GLY A 164 10.93 -14.00 22.82
CA GLY A 164 9.53 -14.36 23.10
C GLY A 164 8.92 -13.70 24.34
N ALA A 165 9.60 -12.75 25.00
CA ALA A 165 9.03 -11.99 26.11
C ALA A 165 7.74 -11.25 25.72
N ASP A 166 6.80 -11.15 26.68
CA ASP A 166 5.55 -10.45 26.45
C ASP A 166 5.77 -8.95 26.24
N LYS A 167 4.97 -8.33 25.37
CA LYS A 167 5.08 -6.90 25.08
C LYS A 167 4.79 -6.04 26.31
N ASN A 168 3.93 -6.50 27.23
CA ASN A 168 3.65 -5.78 28.47
C ASN A 168 4.86 -5.81 29.41
N ASP A 169 5.57 -6.94 29.51
CA ASP A 169 6.80 -7.04 30.32
C ASP A 169 7.87 -6.07 29.81
N VAL A 170 8.04 -6.00 28.49
CA VAL A 170 8.98 -5.04 27.86
C VAL A 170 8.57 -3.61 28.18
N ARG A 171 7.28 -3.28 28.10
CA ARG A 171 6.75 -1.95 28.43
C ARG A 171 6.98 -1.59 29.90
N GLU A 172 6.79 -2.54 30.81
CA GLU A 172 7.06 -2.34 32.24
C GLU A 172 8.54 -2.09 32.51
N LEU A 173 9.44 -2.81 31.84
CA LEU A 173 10.88 -2.58 31.94
C LEU A 173 11.28 -1.20 31.42
N LEU A 174 10.78 -0.79 30.25
CA LEU A 174 11.01 0.54 29.68
C LEU A 174 10.57 1.65 30.66
N HIS A 175 9.38 1.50 31.26
CA HIS A 175 8.84 2.46 32.23
C HIS A 175 9.63 2.47 33.55
N LYS A 176 9.88 1.29 34.13
CA LYS A 176 10.60 1.12 35.41
C LYS A 176 12.02 1.69 35.35
N HIS A 177 12.74 1.41 34.27
CA HIS A 177 14.12 1.82 34.09
C HIS A 177 14.28 3.17 33.37
N ARG A 178 13.17 3.78 32.90
CA ARG A 178 13.13 5.06 32.18
C ARG A 178 14.05 5.11 30.95
N ILE A 179 14.11 3.99 30.25
CA ILE A 179 14.91 3.78 29.04
C ILE A 179 14.00 3.72 27.82
N GLU A 180 14.55 4.01 26.64
CA GLU A 180 13.81 3.99 25.36
C GLU A 180 13.92 2.67 24.61
N ARG A 181 14.80 1.77 25.05
CA ARG A 181 15.19 0.56 24.33
C ARG A 181 15.40 -0.59 25.28
N VAL A 182 15.03 -1.80 24.86
CA VAL A 182 15.35 -3.05 25.55
C VAL A 182 16.04 -3.98 24.56
N LEU A 183 17.15 -4.58 24.97
CA LEU A 183 17.86 -5.58 24.17
C LEU A 183 17.24 -6.96 24.40
N ILE A 184 17.14 -7.74 23.34
CA ILE A 184 16.65 -9.11 23.36
C ILE A 184 17.85 -10.03 23.26
N VAL A 185 17.99 -10.95 24.22
CA VAL A 185 19.11 -11.88 24.32
C VAL A 185 18.62 -13.33 24.41
N ASP A 186 19.48 -14.27 24.03
CA ASP A 186 19.24 -15.70 24.30
C ASP A 186 19.77 -16.13 25.69
N ASP A 187 19.65 -17.43 25.99
CA ASP A 187 20.13 -18.00 27.25
C ASP A 187 21.65 -17.90 27.46
N LYS A 188 22.42 -17.67 26.38
CA LYS A 188 23.88 -17.43 26.43
C LYS A 188 24.23 -15.95 26.49
N PHE A 189 23.24 -15.07 26.62
CA PHE A 189 23.39 -13.62 26.58
C PHE A 189 23.88 -13.08 25.23
N ALA A 190 23.73 -13.84 24.14
CA ALA A 190 24.02 -13.34 22.80
C ALA A 190 22.89 -12.40 22.35
N LEU A 191 23.23 -11.30 21.69
CA LEU A 191 22.26 -10.34 21.17
C LEU A 191 21.44 -10.97 20.04
N LYS A 192 20.11 -10.92 20.17
CA LYS A 192 19.15 -11.43 19.18
C LYS A 192 18.28 -10.35 18.57
N GLY A 193 18.11 -9.24 19.28
CA GLY A 193 17.34 -8.12 18.76
C GLY A 193 17.26 -6.95 19.71
N MET A 194 16.44 -5.97 19.35
CA MET A 194 16.12 -4.82 20.18
C MET A 194 14.69 -4.36 19.94
N MET A 195 14.04 -3.84 20.98
CA MET A 195 12.72 -3.20 20.90
C MET A 195 12.79 -1.77 21.41
N THR A 196 12.04 -0.85 20.79
CA THR A 196 12.02 0.57 21.17
C THR A 196 10.66 1.00 21.71
N VAL A 197 10.63 2.03 22.56
CA VAL A 197 9.38 2.67 23.02
C VAL A 197 8.55 3.16 21.84
N ASN A 198 9.20 3.74 20.82
CA ASN A 198 8.53 4.23 19.63
C ASN A 198 7.74 3.13 18.91
N ASP A 199 8.27 1.90 18.81
CA ASP A 199 7.55 0.79 18.18
C ASP A 199 6.30 0.39 18.98
N ILE A 200 6.38 0.45 20.32
CA ILE A 200 5.24 0.17 21.22
C ILE A 200 4.17 1.26 21.11
N GLU A 201 4.56 2.54 21.09
CA GLU A 201 3.65 3.67 20.93
C GLU A 201 2.94 3.63 19.57
N LYS A 202 3.68 3.36 18.49
CA LYS A 202 3.10 3.20 17.14
C LYS A 202 2.10 2.05 17.09
N ALA A 203 2.42 0.90 17.70
CA ALA A 203 1.49 -0.22 17.77
C ALA A 203 0.19 0.10 18.52
N LYS A 204 0.25 0.99 19.52
CA LYS A 204 -0.94 1.49 20.23
C LYS A 204 -1.74 2.51 19.41
N ALA A 205 -1.06 3.41 18.71
CA ALA A 205 -1.69 4.41 17.85
C ALA A 205 -2.38 3.78 16.64
N TYR A 206 -1.80 2.71 16.10
CA TYR A 206 -2.24 2.03 14.88
C TYR A 206 -2.53 0.54 15.14
N PRO A 207 -3.61 0.21 15.87
CA PRO A 207 -3.93 -1.17 16.24
C PRO A 207 -4.34 -2.03 15.04
N LEU A 208 -4.79 -1.41 13.95
CA LEU A 208 -5.16 -2.07 12.70
C LEU A 208 -4.01 -2.15 11.70
N ALA A 209 -2.78 -1.80 12.07
CA ALA A 209 -1.66 -1.79 11.14
C ALA A 209 -1.45 -3.14 10.43
N SER A 210 -1.28 -3.08 9.12
CA SER A 210 -0.99 -4.23 8.26
C SER A 210 0.50 -4.56 8.36
N LYS A 211 0.79 -5.65 9.07
CA LYS A 211 2.15 -6.09 9.39
C LYS A 211 2.42 -7.49 8.86
N ASP A 212 3.68 -7.75 8.53
CA ASP A 212 4.19 -9.08 8.24
C ASP A 212 4.39 -9.90 9.52
N ASP A 213 4.80 -11.15 9.35
CA ASP A 213 5.12 -12.10 10.42
C ASP A 213 6.26 -11.63 11.34
N GLN A 214 7.08 -10.68 10.89
CA GLN A 214 8.15 -10.05 11.66
C GLN A 214 7.69 -8.75 12.34
N GLY A 215 6.42 -8.37 12.21
CA GLY A 215 5.87 -7.15 12.79
C GLY A 215 6.28 -5.87 12.07
N ARG A 216 6.75 -5.97 10.82
CA ARG A 216 7.08 -4.83 9.95
C ARG A 216 5.89 -4.46 9.09
N LEU A 217 5.73 -3.18 8.78
CA LEU A 217 4.65 -2.74 7.87
C LEU A 217 4.74 -3.45 6.53
N ARG A 218 3.58 -3.83 5.97
CA ARG A 218 3.49 -4.44 4.64
C ARG A 218 3.62 -3.39 3.54
N VAL A 219 4.27 -3.75 2.45
CA VAL A 219 4.43 -2.89 1.26
C VAL A 219 4.46 -3.71 -0.01
N GLY A 220 3.84 -3.19 -1.06
CA GLY A 220 3.96 -3.74 -2.41
C GLY A 220 4.78 -2.83 -3.33
N ALA A 221 5.17 -3.36 -4.48
CA ALA A 221 5.84 -2.58 -5.52
C ALA A 221 5.38 -3.00 -6.92
N ALA A 222 5.21 -2.03 -7.81
CA ALA A 222 4.87 -2.30 -9.20
C ALA A 222 6.11 -2.59 -10.04
N VAL A 223 5.96 -3.45 -11.05
CA VAL A 223 6.98 -3.77 -12.04
C VAL A 223 6.36 -3.87 -13.43
N GLY A 224 7.16 -3.64 -14.47
CA GLY A 224 6.73 -3.78 -15.87
C GLY A 224 6.93 -5.19 -16.41
N THR A 225 7.07 -5.28 -17.74
CA THR A 225 7.45 -6.51 -18.45
C THR A 225 8.73 -6.35 -19.27
N GLY A 226 9.48 -5.27 -19.02
CA GLY A 226 10.74 -4.94 -19.71
C GLY A 226 11.87 -5.93 -19.41
N LYS A 227 13.00 -5.71 -20.08
CA LYS A 227 14.20 -6.56 -19.95
C LYS A 227 14.82 -6.48 -18.55
N ASP A 228 14.86 -5.28 -17.98
CA ASP A 228 15.38 -4.94 -16.64
C ASP A 228 14.48 -5.39 -15.48
N THR A 229 13.26 -5.88 -15.79
CA THR A 229 12.29 -6.26 -14.76
C THR A 229 12.79 -7.38 -13.86
N GLY A 230 13.63 -8.29 -14.36
CA GLY A 230 14.22 -9.36 -13.54
C GLY A 230 15.07 -8.81 -12.40
N ASP A 231 15.98 -7.90 -12.73
CA ASP A 231 16.87 -7.23 -11.77
C ASP A 231 16.08 -6.36 -10.78
N ARG A 232 15.04 -5.68 -11.28
CA ARG A 232 14.12 -4.90 -10.45
C ARG A 232 13.43 -5.76 -9.40
N VAL A 233 12.86 -6.91 -9.81
CA VAL A 233 12.23 -7.85 -8.87
C VAL A 233 13.25 -8.35 -7.85
N ALA A 234 14.45 -8.74 -8.28
CA ALA A 234 15.49 -9.20 -7.37
C ALA A 234 15.84 -8.15 -6.29
N ALA A 235 16.02 -6.89 -6.69
CA ALA A 235 16.31 -5.80 -5.77
C ALA A 235 15.14 -5.54 -4.78
N LEU A 236 13.89 -5.64 -5.24
CA LEU A 236 12.71 -5.48 -4.39
C LEU A 236 12.54 -6.63 -3.39
N VAL A 237 12.81 -7.87 -3.82
CA VAL A 237 12.82 -9.05 -2.94
C VAL A 237 13.88 -8.89 -1.86
N ASN A 238 15.10 -8.49 -2.23
CA ASN A 238 16.19 -8.21 -1.28
C ASN A 238 15.86 -7.06 -0.32
N ALA A 239 15.05 -6.09 -0.76
CA ALA A 239 14.53 -5.01 0.10
C ALA A 239 13.41 -5.47 1.06
N GLY A 240 12.86 -6.67 0.87
CA GLY A 240 11.81 -7.25 1.71
C GLY A 240 10.39 -6.89 1.28
N VAL A 241 10.13 -6.70 -0.02
CA VAL A 241 8.77 -6.46 -0.54
C VAL A 241 7.84 -7.64 -0.22
N ASP A 242 6.60 -7.35 0.18
CA ASP A 242 5.60 -8.39 0.50
C ASP A 242 4.89 -8.91 -0.77
N VAL A 243 4.62 -8.00 -1.72
CA VAL A 243 3.88 -8.30 -2.95
C VAL A 243 4.41 -7.52 -4.14
N VAL A 244 4.56 -8.19 -5.28
CA VAL A 244 4.93 -7.57 -6.56
C VAL A 244 3.69 -7.48 -7.45
N VAL A 245 3.46 -6.30 -8.03
CA VAL A 245 2.36 -6.05 -8.98
C VAL A 245 2.94 -5.94 -10.39
N VAL A 246 2.71 -6.93 -11.23
CA VAL A 246 3.02 -6.83 -12.67
C VAL A 246 1.94 -5.95 -13.30
N ASP A 247 2.27 -4.67 -13.51
CA ASP A 247 1.32 -3.60 -13.82
C ASP A 247 1.48 -3.11 -15.27
N THR A 248 0.52 -3.45 -16.11
CA THR A 248 0.42 -3.02 -17.51
C THR A 248 -1.00 -2.55 -17.85
N ALA A 249 -1.17 -1.85 -18.97
CA ALA A 249 -2.50 -1.53 -19.51
C ALA A 249 -3.25 -2.78 -20.00
N HIS A 250 -2.55 -3.83 -20.45
CA HIS A 250 -3.17 -5.07 -20.96
C HIS A 250 -2.57 -6.34 -20.34
N GLY A 251 -3.14 -6.75 -19.21
CA GLY A 251 -2.72 -7.90 -18.42
C GLY A 251 -2.95 -9.26 -19.08
N HIS A 252 -3.76 -9.33 -20.14
CA HIS A 252 -3.97 -10.58 -20.91
C HIS A 252 -2.95 -10.75 -22.05
N SER A 253 -1.80 -10.06 -21.97
CA SER A 253 -0.71 -10.22 -22.93
C SER A 253 0.25 -11.33 -22.49
N LYS A 254 0.90 -11.97 -23.47
CA LYS A 254 1.87 -13.06 -23.23
C LYS A 254 2.98 -12.62 -22.28
N GLY A 255 3.53 -11.42 -22.47
CA GLY A 255 4.63 -10.91 -21.64
C GLY A 255 4.27 -10.78 -20.16
N VAL A 256 3.01 -10.44 -19.84
CA VAL A 256 2.54 -10.35 -18.45
C VAL A 256 2.37 -11.73 -17.85
N ILE A 257 1.70 -12.63 -18.57
CA ILE A 257 1.48 -14.01 -18.14
C ILE A 257 2.82 -14.70 -17.86
N ASP A 258 3.78 -14.56 -18.76
CA ASP A 258 5.12 -15.11 -18.60
C ASP A 258 5.85 -14.46 -17.42
N ARG A 259 5.72 -13.14 -17.23
CA ARG A 259 6.36 -12.45 -16.11
C ARG A 259 5.77 -12.87 -14.76
N VAL A 260 4.45 -13.02 -14.65
CA VAL A 260 3.79 -13.53 -13.44
C VAL A 260 4.30 -14.94 -13.12
N ARG A 261 4.33 -15.83 -14.12
CA ARG A 261 4.87 -17.18 -13.96
C ARG A 261 6.32 -17.16 -13.49
N TRP A 262 7.16 -16.35 -14.15
CA TRP A 262 8.57 -16.21 -13.80
C TRP A 262 8.78 -15.72 -12.36
N VAL A 263 8.03 -14.71 -11.91
CA VAL A 263 8.10 -14.23 -10.51
C VAL A 263 7.74 -15.36 -9.55
N LYS A 264 6.67 -16.12 -9.84
CA LYS A 264 6.20 -17.20 -8.97
C LYS A 264 7.18 -18.36 -8.89
N GLU A 265 7.84 -18.70 -10.00
CA GLU A 265 8.85 -19.77 -10.07
C GLU A 265 10.17 -19.40 -9.39
N ASN A 266 10.63 -18.15 -9.53
CA ASN A 266 11.94 -17.71 -9.02
C ASN A 266 11.88 -17.18 -7.58
N TYR A 267 10.74 -16.65 -7.16
CA TYR A 267 10.53 -16.06 -5.83
C TYR A 267 9.20 -16.53 -5.22
N PRO A 268 9.02 -17.85 -4.98
CA PRO A 268 7.76 -18.42 -4.50
C PRO A 268 7.29 -17.86 -3.15
N GLN A 269 8.21 -17.33 -2.35
CA GLN A 269 7.94 -16.66 -1.08
C GLN A 269 7.25 -15.30 -1.21
N VAL A 270 7.37 -14.64 -2.37
CA VAL A 270 6.74 -13.33 -2.62
C VAL A 270 5.39 -13.54 -3.32
N GLN A 271 4.38 -12.79 -2.89
CA GLN A 271 3.07 -12.81 -3.54
C GLN A 271 3.12 -12.01 -4.85
N VAL A 272 2.42 -12.48 -5.88
CA VAL A 272 2.37 -11.78 -7.18
C VAL A 272 0.94 -11.44 -7.60
N ILE A 273 0.73 -10.18 -7.97
CA ILE A 273 -0.53 -9.66 -8.53
C ILE A 273 -0.33 -9.39 -10.02
N GLY A 274 -1.21 -9.91 -10.87
CA GLY A 274 -1.22 -9.62 -12.31
C GLY A 274 -2.35 -8.68 -12.72
N GLY A 275 -2.06 -7.69 -13.57
CA GLY A 275 -3.10 -6.82 -14.14
C GLY A 275 -2.57 -5.76 -15.12
N ASN A 276 -3.43 -4.91 -15.68
CA ASN A 276 -4.88 -4.87 -15.47
C ASN A 276 -5.64 -5.77 -16.44
N ILE A 277 -6.75 -6.34 -15.97
CA ILE A 277 -7.67 -7.14 -16.78
C ILE A 277 -9.10 -6.61 -16.64
N ALA A 278 -10.00 -7.04 -17.54
CA ALA A 278 -11.42 -6.69 -17.48
C ALA A 278 -12.35 -7.86 -17.86
N THR A 279 -11.80 -9.07 -18.02
CA THR A 279 -12.54 -10.24 -18.50
C THR A 279 -12.17 -11.50 -17.72
N GLY A 280 -13.13 -12.42 -17.59
CA GLY A 280 -12.92 -13.69 -16.91
C GLY A 280 -11.86 -14.59 -17.57
N ALA A 281 -11.73 -14.55 -18.90
CA ALA A 281 -10.70 -15.29 -19.62
C ALA A 281 -9.28 -14.86 -19.21
N ALA A 282 -9.07 -13.54 -19.13
CA ALA A 282 -7.80 -12.98 -18.67
C ALA A 282 -7.50 -13.33 -17.21
N ALA A 283 -8.53 -13.34 -16.35
CA ALA A 283 -8.41 -13.74 -14.96
C ALA A 283 -7.96 -15.19 -14.81
N LYS A 284 -8.60 -16.11 -15.55
CA LYS A 284 -8.22 -17.53 -15.57
C LYS A 284 -6.80 -17.74 -16.09
N ALA A 285 -6.38 -17.00 -17.13
CA ALA A 285 -5.04 -17.08 -17.68
C ALA A 285 -3.97 -16.65 -16.64
N LEU A 286 -4.19 -15.54 -15.93
CA LEU A 286 -3.28 -15.09 -14.87
C LEU A 286 -3.29 -16.03 -13.66
N ALA A 287 -4.46 -16.52 -13.24
CA ALA A 287 -4.57 -17.50 -12.15
C ALA A 287 -3.80 -18.79 -12.48
N ALA A 288 -3.93 -19.30 -13.72
CA ALA A 288 -3.20 -20.47 -14.20
C ALA A 288 -1.67 -20.22 -14.32
N ALA A 289 -1.26 -18.98 -14.55
CA ALA A 289 0.15 -18.59 -14.53
C ALA A 289 0.76 -18.52 -13.13
N GLY A 290 -0.07 -18.62 -12.07
CA GLY A 290 0.38 -18.59 -10.68
C GLY A 290 0.13 -17.26 -9.96
N ALA A 291 -0.68 -16.36 -10.53
CA ALA A 291 -1.08 -15.13 -9.84
C ALA A 291 -1.74 -15.45 -8.48
N ASP A 292 -1.30 -14.77 -7.42
CA ASP A 292 -1.88 -14.88 -6.08
C ASP A 292 -3.08 -13.95 -5.88
N ALA A 293 -3.23 -12.95 -6.76
CA ALA A 293 -4.42 -12.11 -6.96
C ALA A 293 -4.38 -11.46 -8.35
N VAL A 294 -5.52 -10.91 -8.79
CA VAL A 294 -5.61 -10.16 -10.05
C VAL A 294 -6.08 -8.72 -9.83
N LYS A 295 -5.63 -7.80 -10.68
CA LYS A 295 -6.05 -6.39 -10.66
C LYS A 295 -6.99 -6.08 -11.83
N VAL A 296 -8.18 -5.57 -11.54
CA VAL A 296 -9.31 -5.45 -12.46
C VAL A 296 -9.66 -3.99 -12.73
N GLY A 297 -9.64 -3.61 -14.00
CA GLY A 297 -10.09 -2.29 -14.46
C GLY A 297 -9.30 -1.79 -15.66
N ILE A 298 -9.98 -1.62 -16.79
CA ILE A 298 -9.40 -1.02 -18.01
C ILE A 298 -10.20 0.24 -18.38
N GLY A 299 -9.54 1.39 -18.26
CA GLY A 299 -10.10 2.71 -18.50
C GLY A 299 -11.08 3.34 -17.48
N PRO A 300 -11.36 2.80 -16.27
CA PRO A 300 -12.29 3.45 -15.34
C PRO A 300 -11.67 4.62 -14.56
N GLY A 301 -10.33 4.76 -14.60
CA GLY A 301 -9.62 5.78 -13.82
C GLY A 301 -9.99 7.20 -14.23
N SER A 302 -10.10 8.12 -13.27
CA SER A 302 -10.55 9.51 -13.49
C SER A 302 -9.69 10.34 -14.44
N ILE A 303 -8.50 9.88 -14.77
CA ILE A 303 -7.51 10.53 -15.63
C ILE A 303 -7.06 9.64 -16.79
N CYS A 304 -7.72 8.49 -16.97
CA CYS A 304 -7.39 7.54 -18.02
C CYS A 304 -8.28 7.80 -19.23
N THR A 305 -7.68 7.88 -20.41
CA THR A 305 -8.38 8.12 -21.67
C THR A 305 -8.37 6.90 -22.59
N THR A 306 -7.87 5.74 -22.16
CA THR A 306 -7.85 4.47 -22.93
C THR A 306 -9.18 4.17 -23.63
N ARG A 307 -10.31 4.35 -22.94
CA ARG A 307 -11.64 4.10 -23.55
C ARG A 307 -11.97 5.04 -24.69
N ILE A 308 -11.48 6.27 -24.64
CA ILE A 308 -11.72 7.30 -25.64
C ILE A 308 -10.72 7.20 -26.79
N VAL A 309 -9.43 7.04 -26.47
CA VAL A 309 -8.33 7.05 -27.44
C VAL A 309 -8.21 5.72 -28.16
N ALA A 310 -8.23 4.60 -27.42
CA ALA A 310 -8.09 3.26 -28.01
C ALA A 310 -9.45 2.57 -28.27
N GLY A 311 -10.54 3.09 -27.70
CA GLY A 311 -11.86 2.45 -27.81
C GLY A 311 -12.01 1.16 -26.98
N VAL A 312 -11.10 0.91 -26.03
CA VAL A 312 -11.03 -0.35 -25.28
C VAL A 312 -11.39 -0.14 -23.81
N GLY A 313 -12.28 -0.99 -23.28
CA GLY A 313 -12.61 -1.05 -21.86
C GLY A 313 -13.90 -1.79 -21.58
N VAL A 314 -14.19 -1.98 -20.29
CA VAL A 314 -15.45 -2.57 -19.81
C VAL A 314 -15.93 -1.73 -18.61
N PRO A 315 -17.20 -1.32 -18.53
CA PRO A 315 -17.77 -0.68 -17.34
C PRO A 315 -17.43 -1.45 -16.05
N GLN A 316 -17.05 -0.70 -15.01
CA GLN A 316 -16.22 -1.25 -13.93
C GLN A 316 -16.94 -2.30 -13.08
N ILE A 317 -18.23 -2.11 -12.79
CA ILE A 317 -19.02 -3.09 -12.04
C ILE A 317 -19.14 -4.40 -12.81
N SER A 318 -19.46 -4.35 -14.10
CA SER A 318 -19.49 -5.55 -14.93
C SER A 318 -18.12 -6.21 -15.08
N ALA A 319 -17.03 -5.43 -15.18
CA ALA A 319 -15.69 -5.99 -15.23
C ALA A 319 -15.35 -6.78 -13.94
N ILE A 320 -15.68 -6.20 -12.78
CA ILE A 320 -15.50 -6.84 -11.47
C ILE A 320 -16.32 -8.12 -11.38
N ALA A 321 -17.63 -8.05 -11.66
CA ALA A 321 -18.55 -9.19 -11.56
C ALA A 321 -18.14 -10.34 -12.51
N ASN A 322 -17.77 -10.02 -13.76
CA ASN A 322 -17.31 -11.01 -14.74
C ASN A 322 -16.02 -11.73 -14.29
N VAL A 323 -15.10 -11.00 -13.65
CA VAL A 323 -13.86 -11.59 -13.11
C VAL A 323 -14.14 -12.39 -11.85
N ALA A 324 -15.01 -11.90 -10.95
CA ALA A 324 -15.42 -12.59 -9.74
C ALA A 324 -16.01 -13.97 -10.06
N ALA A 325 -17.00 -14.03 -10.96
CA ALA A 325 -17.62 -15.27 -11.41
C ALA A 325 -16.60 -16.23 -12.06
N ALA A 326 -15.63 -15.71 -12.80
CA ALA A 326 -14.61 -16.53 -13.44
C ALA A 326 -13.55 -17.11 -12.49
N LEU A 327 -13.37 -16.49 -11.31
CA LEU A 327 -12.41 -16.90 -10.28
C LEU A 327 -13.05 -17.67 -9.13
N GLU A 328 -14.37 -17.89 -9.15
CA GLU A 328 -15.07 -18.69 -8.16
C GLU A 328 -14.41 -20.07 -7.99
N GLY A 329 -14.24 -20.50 -6.73
CA GLY A 329 -13.58 -21.76 -6.38
C GLY A 329 -12.05 -21.80 -6.56
N THR A 330 -11.42 -20.79 -7.18
CA THR A 330 -9.95 -20.78 -7.40
C THR A 330 -9.15 -20.27 -6.19
N GLY A 331 -9.83 -19.63 -5.24
CA GLY A 331 -9.23 -18.96 -4.08
C GLY A 331 -8.39 -17.72 -4.42
N VAL A 332 -8.39 -17.24 -5.67
CA VAL A 332 -7.68 -16.02 -6.10
C VAL A 332 -8.53 -14.79 -5.82
N PRO A 333 -8.10 -13.86 -4.94
CA PRO A 333 -8.77 -12.58 -4.74
C PRO A 333 -8.62 -11.66 -5.95
N LEU A 334 -9.53 -10.68 -6.07
CA LEU A 334 -9.45 -9.64 -7.09
C LEU A 334 -9.46 -8.24 -6.45
N ILE A 335 -8.73 -7.33 -7.07
CA ILE A 335 -8.61 -5.92 -6.66
C ILE A 335 -9.29 -5.06 -7.72
N ALA A 336 -10.32 -4.30 -7.34
CA ALA A 336 -10.95 -3.32 -8.22
C ALA A 336 -10.11 -2.04 -8.29
N ASP A 337 -9.63 -1.67 -9.48
CA ASP A 337 -8.72 -0.55 -9.70
C ASP A 337 -9.37 0.55 -10.56
N GLY A 338 -9.63 1.70 -9.94
CA GLY A 338 -10.14 2.91 -10.60
C GLY A 338 -11.67 3.06 -10.63
N GLY A 339 -12.11 4.30 -10.90
CA GLY A 339 -13.52 4.68 -11.06
C GLY A 339 -14.27 5.04 -9.78
N ILE A 340 -13.61 4.95 -8.62
CA ILE A 340 -14.24 5.15 -7.30
C ILE A 340 -14.10 6.61 -6.86
N ARG A 341 -15.23 7.24 -6.59
CA ARG A 341 -15.32 8.66 -6.20
C ARG A 341 -15.85 8.83 -4.79
N PHE A 342 -16.72 7.93 -4.35
CA PHE A 342 -17.36 7.96 -3.04
C PHE A 342 -17.19 6.63 -2.30
N SER A 343 -17.40 6.63 -0.97
CA SER A 343 -17.42 5.39 -0.17
C SER A 343 -18.53 4.42 -0.59
N GLY A 344 -19.60 4.93 -1.22
CA GLY A 344 -20.63 4.11 -1.86
C GLY A 344 -20.08 3.30 -3.04
N ASP A 345 -19.23 3.89 -3.89
CA ASP A 345 -18.60 3.19 -5.02
C ASP A 345 -17.67 2.08 -4.52
N LEU A 346 -16.92 2.33 -3.44
CA LEU A 346 -16.12 1.31 -2.73
C LEU A 346 -17.01 0.14 -2.26
N SER A 347 -18.16 0.44 -1.65
CA SER A 347 -19.11 -0.57 -1.18
C SER A 347 -19.66 -1.40 -2.35
N LYS A 348 -20.06 -0.74 -3.45
CA LYS A 348 -20.54 -1.40 -4.67
C LYS A 348 -19.45 -2.26 -5.32
N ALA A 349 -18.18 -1.82 -5.32
CA ALA A 349 -17.08 -2.63 -5.85
C ALA A 349 -16.89 -3.93 -5.06
N ILE A 350 -16.98 -3.86 -3.73
CA ILE A 350 -16.89 -5.04 -2.85
C ILE A 350 -18.07 -5.98 -3.12
N VAL A 351 -19.31 -5.47 -3.13
CA VAL A 351 -20.50 -6.30 -3.41
C VAL A 351 -20.46 -6.94 -4.79
N ALA A 352 -19.86 -6.28 -5.80
CA ALA A 352 -19.64 -6.88 -7.11
C ALA A 352 -18.62 -8.04 -7.12
N GLY A 353 -17.91 -8.28 -6.01
CA GLY A 353 -17.04 -9.44 -5.81
C GLY A 353 -15.58 -9.09 -5.48
N ALA A 354 -15.21 -7.80 -5.46
CA ALA A 354 -13.85 -7.39 -5.13
C ALA A 354 -13.48 -7.66 -3.68
N SER A 355 -12.28 -8.18 -3.45
CA SER A 355 -11.74 -8.38 -2.10
C SER A 355 -11.14 -7.09 -1.56
N CYS A 356 -10.45 -6.34 -2.42
CA CYS A 356 -9.87 -5.04 -2.12
C CYS A 356 -10.16 -4.03 -3.22
N VAL A 357 -9.96 -2.76 -2.90
CA VAL A 357 -10.08 -1.66 -3.84
C VAL A 357 -8.79 -0.87 -3.89
N MET A 358 -8.31 -0.61 -5.11
CA MET A 358 -7.20 0.28 -5.40
C MET A 358 -7.70 1.67 -5.83
N MET A 359 -7.19 2.72 -5.17
CA MET A 359 -7.55 4.11 -5.44
C MET A 359 -6.33 4.99 -5.71
N GLY A 360 -6.47 5.90 -6.68
CA GLY A 360 -5.48 6.92 -7.02
C GLY A 360 -5.91 8.32 -6.60
N SER A 361 -6.88 8.90 -7.31
CA SER A 361 -7.34 10.30 -7.14
C SER A 361 -7.85 10.62 -5.73
N MET A 362 -8.38 9.61 -5.04
CA MET A 362 -8.81 9.75 -3.64
C MET A 362 -7.63 10.14 -2.73
N PHE A 363 -6.44 9.59 -3.00
CA PHE A 363 -5.25 9.73 -2.17
C PHE A 363 -4.22 10.75 -2.70
N ALA A 364 -4.23 11.07 -3.99
CA ALA A 364 -3.28 12.01 -4.59
C ALA A 364 -3.25 13.41 -3.95
N GLY A 365 -4.38 13.87 -3.40
CA GLY A 365 -4.51 15.16 -2.72
C GLY A 365 -4.07 15.16 -1.25
N THR A 366 -3.56 14.05 -0.73
CA THR A 366 -3.18 13.92 0.69
C THR A 366 -1.79 14.49 0.98
N GLU A 367 -1.54 14.79 2.25
CA GLU A 367 -0.24 15.27 2.74
C GLU A 367 0.89 14.27 2.50
N GLU A 368 0.59 12.97 2.60
CA GLU A 368 1.53 11.87 2.48
C GLU A 368 1.84 11.48 1.04
N ALA A 369 0.94 11.80 0.10
CA ALA A 369 1.17 11.60 -1.33
C ALA A 369 2.41 12.40 -1.79
N PRO A 370 3.17 11.90 -2.78
CA PRO A 370 4.29 12.64 -3.36
C PRO A 370 3.82 13.91 -4.08
N GLY A 371 4.75 14.84 -4.29
CA GLY A 371 4.50 16.14 -4.92
C GLY A 371 4.18 17.27 -3.93
N GLU A 372 4.46 18.49 -4.37
CA GLU A 372 4.30 19.72 -3.60
C GLU A 372 2.86 20.23 -3.60
N ILE A 373 2.53 21.03 -2.59
CA ILE A 373 1.25 21.74 -2.51
C ILE A 373 1.38 23.04 -3.32
N GLU A 374 0.53 23.19 -4.33
CA GLU A 374 0.44 24.37 -5.18
C GLU A 374 -0.75 25.25 -4.77
N LEU A 375 -0.55 26.56 -4.74
CA LEU A 375 -1.63 27.52 -4.50
C LEU A 375 -2.22 27.97 -5.85
N PHE A 376 -3.51 27.78 -6.05
CA PHE A 376 -4.23 28.23 -7.24
C PHE A 376 -5.57 28.85 -6.88
N GLN A 377 -5.80 30.10 -7.30
CA GLN A 377 -7.03 30.85 -7.00
C GLN A 377 -7.39 30.86 -5.50
N GLY A 378 -6.37 30.98 -4.63
CA GLY A 378 -6.54 31.01 -3.18
C GLY A 378 -6.87 29.67 -2.52
N ARG A 379 -6.83 28.56 -3.26
CA ARG A 379 -7.00 27.19 -2.73
C ARG A 379 -5.75 26.35 -2.97
N SER A 380 -5.49 25.42 -2.06
CA SER A 380 -4.36 24.48 -2.15
C SER A 380 -4.72 23.27 -3.00
N TYR A 381 -3.83 22.89 -3.90
CA TYR A 381 -3.94 21.76 -4.81
C TYR A 381 -2.66 20.92 -4.78
N LYS A 382 -2.74 19.70 -5.31
CA LYS A 382 -1.57 18.88 -5.66
C LYS A 382 -1.66 18.44 -7.11
N ALA A 383 -0.52 18.31 -7.77
CA ALA A 383 -0.43 17.75 -9.11
C ALA A 383 -0.88 16.28 -9.11
N TYR A 384 -1.64 15.88 -10.12
CA TYR A 384 -2.11 14.52 -10.29
C TYR A 384 -2.13 14.15 -11.77
N ARG A 385 -1.44 13.07 -12.14
CA ARG A 385 -1.30 12.67 -13.54
C ARG A 385 -1.48 11.17 -13.75
N GLY A 386 -1.98 10.82 -14.93
CA GLY A 386 -2.16 9.43 -15.34
C GLY A 386 -0.83 8.84 -15.75
N MET A 387 -0.64 7.55 -15.48
CA MET A 387 0.54 6.86 -16.01
C MET A 387 0.56 6.88 -17.56
N GLY A 388 -0.57 7.10 -18.20
CA GLY A 388 -0.67 7.27 -19.66
C GLY A 388 -0.49 8.72 -20.13
N SER A 389 -0.18 9.68 -19.25
CA SER A 389 0.05 11.06 -19.64
C SER A 389 1.43 11.22 -20.29
N LEU A 390 1.58 12.25 -21.13
CA LEU A 390 2.88 12.56 -21.73
C LEU A 390 3.97 12.80 -20.68
N GLY A 391 3.68 13.52 -19.59
CA GLY A 391 4.68 13.79 -18.55
C GLY A 391 5.04 12.56 -17.72
N ALA A 392 4.16 11.56 -17.60
CA ALA A 392 4.50 10.29 -16.95
C ALA A 392 5.22 9.31 -17.90
N MET A 393 4.93 9.35 -19.20
CA MET A 393 5.52 8.44 -20.19
C MET A 393 6.88 8.92 -20.73
N SER A 394 7.08 10.23 -20.86
CA SER A 394 8.29 10.83 -21.44
C SER A 394 9.51 10.86 -20.50
N GLN A 395 9.33 10.49 -19.23
CA GLN A 395 10.44 10.40 -18.28
C GLN A 395 11.44 9.30 -18.67
N ALA A 396 12.72 9.48 -18.31
CA ALA A 396 13.77 8.49 -18.55
C ALA A 396 13.47 7.15 -17.84
N GLN A 397 12.89 7.21 -16.64
CA GLN A 397 12.30 6.09 -15.94
C GLN A 397 10.76 6.25 -15.97
N GLY A 398 10.21 6.40 -17.17
CA GLY A 398 8.80 6.69 -17.39
C GLY A 398 7.93 5.44 -17.48
N SER A 399 6.66 5.67 -17.78
CA SER A 399 5.62 4.64 -17.84
C SER A 399 5.20 4.27 -19.27
N SER A 400 6.01 4.61 -20.28
CA SER A 400 5.75 4.31 -21.69
C SER A 400 5.61 2.81 -21.97
N ASP A 401 6.42 1.97 -21.31
CA ASP A 401 6.39 0.51 -21.46
C ASP A 401 5.05 -0.10 -21.01
N ARG A 402 4.36 0.55 -20.05
CA ARG A 402 3.00 0.15 -19.59
C ARG A 402 1.98 0.16 -20.73
N TYR A 403 2.17 1.05 -21.72
CA TYR A 403 1.30 1.26 -22.88
C TYR A 403 1.93 0.75 -24.18
N PHE A 404 2.95 -0.11 -24.09
CA PHE A 404 3.62 -0.71 -25.25
C PHE A 404 4.25 0.31 -26.20
N GLN A 405 4.67 1.47 -25.67
CA GLN A 405 5.29 2.55 -26.43
C GLN A 405 6.75 2.70 -26.06
N ASP A 406 7.56 3.10 -27.05
CA ASP A 406 8.99 3.36 -26.88
C ASP A 406 9.25 4.87 -26.83
N SER A 407 9.72 5.36 -25.67
CA SER A 407 10.04 6.77 -25.46
C SER A 407 11.35 7.19 -26.11
N SER A 408 12.20 6.25 -26.57
CA SER A 408 13.45 6.57 -27.30
C SER A 408 13.20 7.22 -28.67
N ALA A 409 11.99 7.06 -29.22
CA ALA A 409 11.59 7.60 -30.51
C ALA A 409 11.20 9.09 -30.49
N GLY A 410 11.21 9.74 -29.32
CA GLY A 410 10.80 11.13 -29.09
C GLY A 410 9.43 11.25 -28.41
N ALA A 411 9.28 12.21 -27.48
CA ALA A 411 8.03 12.40 -26.72
C ALA A 411 6.84 12.79 -27.62
N GLU A 412 7.11 13.44 -28.76
CA GLU A 412 6.13 13.85 -29.76
C GLU A 412 5.47 12.69 -30.51
N LYS A 413 6.06 11.49 -30.47
CA LYS A 413 5.50 10.28 -31.10
C LYS A 413 4.66 9.45 -30.15
N LEU A 414 4.62 9.81 -28.86
CA LEU A 414 3.82 9.10 -27.87
C LEU A 414 2.34 9.41 -28.07
N VAL A 415 1.50 8.38 -27.97
CA VAL A 415 0.05 8.48 -28.00
C VAL A 415 -0.46 8.33 -26.57
N PRO A 416 -0.77 9.44 -25.86
CA PRO A 416 -1.12 9.37 -24.46
C PRO A 416 -2.50 8.75 -24.24
N GLU A 417 -2.57 7.84 -23.27
CA GLU A 417 -3.80 7.22 -22.76
C GLU A 417 -4.19 7.75 -21.37
N GLY A 418 -3.69 8.93 -21.01
CA GLY A 418 -4.07 9.66 -19.82
C GLY A 418 -3.79 11.16 -19.91
N ILE A 419 -4.28 11.89 -18.91
CA ILE A 419 -4.14 13.34 -18.80
C ILE A 419 -3.38 13.73 -17.53
N GLU A 420 -3.02 15.01 -17.44
CA GLU A 420 -2.50 15.64 -16.23
C GLU A 420 -3.50 16.67 -15.72
N GLY A 421 -3.60 16.80 -14.41
CA GLY A 421 -4.50 17.73 -13.77
C GLY A 421 -4.05 18.05 -12.35
N ARG A 422 -4.94 18.70 -11.61
CA ARG A 422 -4.75 19.05 -10.21
C ARG A 422 -5.91 18.52 -9.39
N VAL A 423 -5.63 18.05 -8.20
CA VAL A 423 -6.65 17.65 -7.22
C VAL A 423 -6.60 18.58 -6.02
N PRO A 424 -7.74 18.94 -5.41
CA PRO A 424 -7.72 19.74 -4.19
C PRO A 424 -6.91 19.06 -3.11
N TYR A 425 -6.21 19.84 -2.27
CA TYR A 425 -5.60 19.33 -1.05
C TYR A 425 -6.69 18.81 -0.10
N LYS A 426 -6.50 17.61 0.43
CA LYS A 426 -7.52 16.87 1.20
C LYS A 426 -7.14 16.68 2.68
N GLY A 427 -5.97 17.14 3.11
CA GLY A 427 -5.45 16.87 4.46
C GLY A 427 -4.76 15.51 4.55
N THR A 428 -4.78 14.91 5.73
CA THR A 428 -4.10 13.63 6.00
C THR A 428 -4.83 12.44 5.40
N LEU A 429 -4.08 11.41 5.02
CA LEU A 429 -4.63 10.15 4.51
C LEU A 429 -5.57 9.47 5.51
N THR A 430 -5.21 9.46 6.79
CA THR A 430 -6.01 8.86 7.87
C THR A 430 -7.43 9.41 7.91
N ALA A 431 -7.61 10.73 7.73
CA ALA A 431 -8.94 11.35 7.75
C ALA A 431 -9.82 10.84 6.59
N ILE A 432 -9.23 10.63 5.41
CA ILE A 432 -9.94 10.08 4.24
C ILE A 432 -10.29 8.61 4.49
N ILE A 433 -9.33 7.80 4.97
CA ILE A 433 -9.55 6.39 5.26
C ILE A 433 -10.67 6.22 6.29
N HIS A 434 -10.69 7.02 7.34
CA HIS A 434 -11.76 7.02 8.34
C HIS A 434 -13.14 7.19 7.70
N GLN A 435 -13.30 8.16 6.77
CA GLN A 435 -14.57 8.39 6.08
C GLN A 435 -14.94 7.24 5.14
N LEU A 436 -13.97 6.68 4.41
CA LEU A 436 -14.20 5.55 3.52
C LEU A 436 -14.65 4.30 4.29
N MET A 437 -13.97 3.99 5.40
CA MET A 437 -14.30 2.86 6.25
C MET A 437 -15.63 3.06 6.99
N GLY A 438 -15.91 4.28 7.44
CA GLY A 438 -17.22 4.63 8.00
C GLY A 438 -18.35 4.40 6.99
N GLY A 439 -18.19 4.84 5.75
CA GLY A 439 -19.17 4.59 4.69
C GLY A 439 -19.35 3.11 4.37
N LEU A 440 -18.26 2.35 4.30
CA LEU A 440 -18.31 0.91 4.07
C LEU A 440 -19.05 0.17 5.21
N ARG A 441 -18.73 0.51 6.47
CA ARG A 441 -19.42 -0.04 7.66
C ARG A 441 -20.90 0.26 7.65
N SER A 442 -21.30 1.48 7.26
CA SER A 442 -22.71 1.82 7.11
C SER A 442 -23.39 0.96 6.04
N SER A 443 -22.77 0.80 4.86
CA SER A 443 -23.29 -0.08 3.81
C SER A 443 -23.43 -1.53 4.28
N MET A 444 -22.46 -2.04 5.04
CA MET A 444 -22.51 -3.38 5.65
C MET A 444 -23.67 -3.51 6.65
N GLY A 445 -23.91 -2.48 7.47
CA GLY A 445 -25.07 -2.43 8.36
C GLY A 445 -26.41 -2.45 7.62
N TYR A 446 -26.55 -1.66 6.54
CA TYR A 446 -27.75 -1.65 5.70
C TYR A 446 -27.99 -2.96 4.93
N THR A 447 -26.93 -3.69 4.61
CA THR A 447 -27.00 -4.95 3.85
C THR A 447 -26.93 -6.19 4.74
N GLY A 448 -26.87 -6.04 6.06
CA GLY A 448 -26.79 -7.15 7.01
C GLY A 448 -25.53 -7.99 6.89
N SER A 449 -24.41 -7.41 6.44
CA SER A 449 -23.16 -8.11 6.22
C SER A 449 -22.22 -7.95 7.42
N ALA A 450 -21.92 -9.03 8.14
CA ALA A 450 -21.05 -9.01 9.31
C ALA A 450 -19.56 -8.89 8.94
N ASN A 451 -19.19 -9.28 7.72
CA ASN A 451 -17.81 -9.27 7.23
C ASN A 451 -17.74 -9.07 5.71
N ILE A 452 -16.54 -8.85 5.18
CA ILE A 452 -16.31 -8.61 3.74
C ILE A 452 -16.75 -9.79 2.87
N GLU A 453 -16.64 -11.03 3.33
CA GLU A 453 -17.06 -12.19 2.53
C GLU A 453 -18.58 -12.23 2.34
N GLU A 454 -19.33 -11.97 3.41
CA GLU A 454 -20.78 -11.82 3.30
C GLU A 454 -21.15 -10.67 2.39
N MET A 455 -20.49 -9.51 2.53
CA MET A 455 -20.73 -8.35 1.67
C MET A 455 -20.49 -8.64 0.19
N ARG A 456 -19.54 -9.52 -0.15
CA ARG A 456 -19.22 -9.91 -1.53
C ARG A 456 -20.20 -10.92 -2.14
N THR A 457 -20.99 -11.61 -1.32
CA THR A 457 -21.71 -12.82 -1.76
C THR A 457 -23.22 -12.80 -1.51
N LYS A 458 -23.71 -11.97 -0.59
CA LYS A 458 -25.13 -11.92 -0.19
C LYS A 458 -25.92 -10.72 -0.73
N PRO A 459 -25.40 -9.47 -0.67
CA PRO A 459 -26.19 -8.31 -1.05
C PRO A 459 -26.53 -8.27 -2.54
N GLU A 460 -27.65 -7.64 -2.86
CA GLU A 460 -28.14 -7.51 -4.22
C GLU A 460 -28.06 -6.07 -4.72
N PHE A 461 -27.99 -5.92 -6.05
CA PHE A 461 -28.08 -4.63 -6.71
C PHE A 461 -29.45 -4.42 -7.33
N VAL A 462 -29.88 -3.15 -7.38
CA VAL A 462 -30.98 -2.70 -8.23
C VAL A 462 -30.43 -1.74 -9.29
N ARG A 463 -30.87 -1.90 -10.54
CA ARG A 463 -30.52 -0.98 -11.63
C ARG A 463 -31.35 0.29 -11.52
N ILE A 464 -30.72 1.42 -11.76
CA ILE A 464 -31.35 2.73 -11.79
C ILE A 464 -31.14 3.40 -13.15
N THR A 465 -31.96 4.41 -13.43
CA THR A 465 -31.79 5.28 -14.60
C THR A 465 -30.98 6.51 -14.21
N GLY A 466 -30.63 7.36 -15.19
CA GLY A 466 -29.99 8.65 -14.90
C GLY A 466 -30.83 9.55 -13.97
N ALA A 467 -32.16 9.46 -14.01
CA ALA A 467 -33.04 10.16 -13.08
C ALA A 467 -32.88 9.64 -11.64
N GLY A 468 -32.74 8.32 -11.47
CA GLY A 468 -32.44 7.72 -10.17
C GLY A 468 -31.09 8.16 -9.62
N MET A 469 -30.09 8.39 -10.49
CA MET A 469 -28.80 8.91 -10.06
C MET A 469 -28.86 10.39 -9.64
N ALA A 470 -29.70 11.18 -10.33
CA ALA A 470 -29.98 12.57 -9.93
C ALA A 470 -30.70 12.62 -8.57
N GLU A 471 -31.68 11.75 -8.35
CA GLU A 471 -32.37 11.59 -7.05
C GLU A 471 -31.40 11.16 -5.94
N SER A 472 -30.44 10.29 -6.25
CA SER A 472 -29.48 9.76 -5.27
C SER A 472 -28.54 10.83 -4.71
N HIS A 473 -28.26 11.90 -5.47
CA HIS A 473 -27.46 13.03 -5.01
C HIS A 473 -28.33 14.04 -4.27
N VAL A 474 -27.70 14.93 -3.50
CA VAL A 474 -28.37 16.10 -2.94
C VAL A 474 -29.00 16.92 -4.08
N HIS A 475 -30.32 17.09 -4.02
CA HIS A 475 -31.12 17.83 -5.01
C HIS A 475 -32.04 18.84 -4.30
N ASP A 476 -32.50 19.85 -5.06
CA ASP A 476 -33.45 20.89 -4.62
C ASP A 476 -33.03 21.75 -3.40
N VAL A 477 -31.73 21.81 -3.09
CA VAL A 477 -31.17 22.66 -2.04
C VAL A 477 -29.81 23.27 -2.44
N GLN A 478 -29.47 24.40 -1.83
CA GLN A 478 -28.12 24.97 -1.92
C GLN A 478 -27.24 24.44 -0.79
N ILE A 479 -26.11 23.81 -1.13
CA ILE A 479 -25.15 23.30 -0.14
C ILE A 479 -24.44 24.49 0.51
N THR A 480 -24.65 24.69 1.81
CA THR A 480 -23.98 25.74 2.59
C THR A 480 -22.67 25.27 3.21
N LYS A 481 -22.53 23.97 3.48
CA LYS A 481 -21.34 23.34 4.03
C LYS A 481 -21.20 21.91 3.50
N GLU A 482 -20.08 21.64 2.85
CA GLU A 482 -19.77 20.30 2.34
C GLU A 482 -19.31 19.37 3.46
N ALA A 483 -19.67 18.09 3.34
CA ALA A 483 -19.20 17.04 4.23
C ALA A 483 -17.89 16.43 3.68
N PRO A 484 -16.97 15.95 4.54
CA PRO A 484 -15.70 15.36 4.08
C PRO A 484 -15.87 14.15 3.13
N ASN A 485 -16.98 13.41 3.27
CA ASN A 485 -17.32 12.22 2.52
C ASN A 485 -18.17 12.49 1.25
N TYR A 486 -18.60 13.73 1.03
CA TYR A 486 -19.45 14.10 -0.11
C TYR A 486 -19.08 15.48 -0.63
N ARG A 487 -18.31 15.50 -1.72
CA ARG A 487 -17.97 16.70 -2.48
C ARG A 487 -18.38 16.47 -3.93
N VAL A 488 -19.29 17.31 -4.42
CA VAL A 488 -19.68 17.33 -5.82
C VAL A 488 -18.77 18.36 -6.48
N GLY A 489 -17.93 17.90 -7.42
CA GLY A 489 -16.95 18.73 -8.11
C GLY A 489 -17.58 19.61 -9.18
#